data_AF-Q1K7I6-F1
#
_entry.id   AF-Q1K7I6-F1
#
_cell.length_a   1.000
_cell.length_b   1.000
_cell.length_c   1.000
_cell.angle_alpha   90.00
_cell.angle_beta   90.00
_cell.angle_gamma   90.00
#
_symmetry.space_group_name_H-M   'P 1'
#
loop_
_entity.id
_entity.type
_entity.pdbx_description
1 polymer ?
#
loop_
_entity_poly.entity_id
_entity_poly.type
_entity_poly.pdbx_seq_one_letter_code
_entity_poly.pdbx_strand_id
1 'polypeptide(L)'
;MMSSVLAELQKLVTPTPPHQPQPKNKAHHQSNPIKTTYESLPIDLPPDFLATEPGITPVPTLTEIDWATTDLPENKGLYAVILDEVLTKSECDELRKLAEGSVPLSQWVDVDGQEQDGATTKKTTPWAPALVNVGLGYEVLTPSYRNSSRIIWDQQEVVDRLWKRCCLVPGLMERLAVLDAGRERDVKIITGRSLPSQPAAAVGDEGDGQDGKQEEKKEVVERYANGKKKGKSKRTKTKGLRDGRTGKWEFVKVNKRMRFLRYGEGQFFRAHCDSPYRELDPINSDRINETLFTIHLYLNDCKSEAPPAKKDETELVGGATALLSGDEKRKYDVECKTGRVLIFQHRRVFHAGADVVKGVKYSVRTDIMYREVLDEPEEKEVGEGNEQAEKKADDDKPLKEEDDGK
;
A
#
# COMPACT_ATOMS: atom_id res chain seq x y z
N MET A 1 -32.06 13.95 -19.98
CA MET A 1 -31.13 14.65 -19.05
C MET A 1 -29.72 14.03 -18.98
N MET A 2 -29.28 13.21 -19.96
CA MET A 2 -27.91 12.67 -20.00
C MET A 2 -26.98 13.37 -21.01
N SER A 3 -27.48 14.38 -21.75
CA SER A 3 -26.68 15.05 -22.79
C SER A 3 -25.95 16.31 -22.34
N SER A 4 -26.17 16.83 -21.12
CA SER A 4 -25.47 18.05 -20.67
C SER A 4 -24.09 17.76 -20.08
N VAL A 5 -23.91 16.62 -19.40
CA VAL A 5 -22.62 16.26 -18.76
C VAL A 5 -21.55 15.93 -19.82
N LEU A 6 -21.93 15.26 -20.91
CA LEU A 6 -21.01 14.95 -22.01
C LEU A 6 -20.53 16.21 -22.75
N ALA A 7 -21.41 17.22 -22.88
CA ALA A 7 -21.10 18.49 -23.52
C ALA A 7 -20.23 19.41 -22.65
N GLU A 8 -20.24 19.21 -21.33
CA GLU A 8 -19.43 19.95 -20.37
C GLU A 8 -18.00 19.37 -20.29
N LEU A 9 -17.86 18.05 -20.35
CA LEU A 9 -16.57 17.33 -20.38
C LEU A 9 -15.80 17.52 -21.71
N GLN A 10 -16.51 17.69 -22.83
CA GLN A 10 -15.88 17.93 -24.14
C GLN A 10 -15.21 19.30 -24.28
N LYS A 11 -15.52 20.28 -23.41
CA LYS A 11 -14.93 21.62 -23.45
C LYS A 11 -13.54 21.70 -22.80
N LEU A 12 -13.12 20.66 -22.07
CA LEU A 12 -11.87 20.63 -21.31
C LEU A 12 -10.69 19.95 -22.03
N VAL A 13 -10.86 19.54 -23.30
CA VAL A 13 -9.87 18.71 -24.03
C VAL A 13 -9.43 19.42 -25.32
N THR A 14 -8.12 19.66 -25.48
CA THR A 14 -7.52 20.09 -26.75
C THR A 14 -7.12 18.86 -27.61
N PRO A 15 -7.25 18.93 -28.95
CA PRO A 15 -7.07 17.75 -29.80
C PRO A 15 -5.59 17.43 -30.08
N THR A 16 -5.24 16.14 -30.14
CA THR A 16 -3.93 15.60 -30.58
C THR A 16 -4.19 14.44 -31.58
N PRO A 17 -3.33 14.23 -32.61
CA PRO A 17 -3.69 13.46 -33.81
C PRO A 17 -3.61 11.93 -33.64
N PRO A 18 -4.17 11.14 -34.59
CA PRO A 18 -4.54 9.75 -34.34
C PRO A 18 -3.39 8.75 -34.57
N HIS A 19 -3.33 7.71 -33.74
CA HIS A 19 -2.50 6.52 -33.97
C HIS A 19 -3.38 5.29 -34.31
N GLN A 20 -2.95 4.53 -35.31
CA GLN A 20 -3.67 3.40 -35.92
C GLN A 20 -3.67 2.10 -35.07
N PRO A 21 -4.66 1.20 -35.24
CA PRO A 21 -4.82 -0.01 -34.44
C PRO A 21 -4.19 -1.26 -35.09
N GLN A 22 -3.82 -2.26 -34.28
CA GLN A 22 -3.41 -3.60 -34.72
C GLN A 22 -4.10 -4.73 -33.92
N PRO A 23 -4.21 -5.96 -34.49
CA PRO A 23 -5.37 -6.82 -34.34
C PRO A 23 -5.24 -7.99 -33.34
N LYS A 24 -6.40 -8.64 -33.15
CA LYS A 24 -6.75 -9.64 -32.14
C LYS A 24 -6.27 -11.06 -32.50
N ASN A 25 -5.85 -11.84 -31.49
CA ASN A 25 -5.95 -13.31 -31.52
C ASN A 25 -6.10 -13.89 -30.11
N LYS A 26 -7.09 -14.78 -29.93
CA LYS A 26 -7.46 -15.44 -28.66
C LYS A 26 -6.81 -16.82 -28.54
N ALA A 27 -6.21 -17.12 -27.38
CA ALA A 27 -5.90 -18.47 -26.90
C ALA A 27 -5.78 -18.44 -25.37
N HIS A 28 -6.63 -19.17 -24.63
CA HIS A 28 -6.62 -19.34 -23.15
C HIS A 28 -5.66 -18.39 -22.39
N HIS A 29 -6.04 -17.12 -22.27
CA HIS A 29 -5.09 -16.05 -21.91
C HIS A 29 -4.81 -16.02 -20.40
N GLN A 30 -3.75 -16.71 -19.96
CA GLN A 30 -2.76 -15.93 -19.21
C GLN A 30 -2.20 -14.94 -20.23
N SER A 31 -2.66 -13.68 -20.16
CA SER A 31 -2.14 -12.65 -21.05
C SER A 31 -0.63 -12.57 -20.85
N ASN A 32 0.15 -12.32 -21.91
CA ASN A 32 1.56 -12.01 -21.71
C ASN A 32 1.71 -10.80 -20.78
N PRO A 33 2.69 -10.78 -19.86
CA PRO A 33 2.97 -9.61 -19.05
C PRO A 33 3.15 -8.37 -19.93
N ILE A 34 2.41 -7.30 -19.62
CA ILE A 34 2.51 -6.03 -20.32
C ILE A 34 3.31 -5.05 -19.46
N LYS A 35 4.22 -4.31 -20.09
CA LYS A 35 4.88 -3.19 -19.41
C LYS A 35 3.87 -2.06 -19.30
N THR A 36 3.52 -1.67 -18.08
CA THR A 36 2.48 -0.67 -17.85
C THR A 36 3.06 0.68 -17.54
N THR A 37 2.51 1.70 -18.19
CA THR A 37 2.67 3.11 -17.84
C THR A 37 1.28 3.68 -17.58
N TYR A 38 1.18 4.52 -16.56
CA TYR A 38 -0.08 5.16 -16.20
C TYR A 38 0.03 6.65 -16.47
N GLU A 39 -0.98 7.19 -17.13
CA GLU A 39 -1.11 8.61 -17.43
C GLU A 39 -2.46 9.07 -16.89
N SER A 40 -2.45 10.16 -16.14
CA SER A 40 -3.65 10.82 -15.65
C SER A 40 -3.73 12.21 -16.25
N LEU A 41 -4.90 12.59 -16.73
CA LEU A 41 -5.16 13.96 -17.14
C LEU A 41 -5.02 14.90 -15.92
N PRO A 42 -4.53 16.13 -16.13
CA PRO A 42 -4.60 17.14 -15.08
C PRO A 42 -6.06 17.41 -14.74
N ILE A 43 -6.35 17.47 -13.44
CA ILE A 43 -7.69 17.78 -12.91
C ILE A 43 -7.57 18.99 -12.01
N ASP A 44 -8.33 20.03 -12.31
CA ASP A 44 -8.47 21.20 -11.46
C ASP A 44 -9.28 20.82 -10.22
N LEU A 45 -8.63 20.78 -9.07
CA LEU A 45 -9.27 20.43 -7.81
C LEU A 45 -10.03 21.64 -7.26
N PRO A 46 -11.27 21.46 -6.76
CA PRO A 46 -11.92 22.51 -5.98
C PRO A 46 -11.02 22.89 -4.79
N PRO A 47 -10.78 24.19 -4.53
CA PRO A 47 -9.79 24.63 -3.53
C PRO A 47 -10.02 24.04 -2.14
N ASP A 48 -11.28 23.84 -1.75
CA ASP A 48 -11.74 23.32 -0.47
C ASP A 48 -11.92 21.79 -0.44
N PHE A 49 -11.78 21.10 -1.59
CA PHE A 49 -12.01 19.66 -1.66
C PHE A 49 -11.05 18.88 -0.76
N LEU A 50 -11.59 18.14 0.21
CA LEU A 50 -10.84 17.44 1.26
C LEU A 50 -9.98 18.35 2.16
N ALA A 51 -10.16 19.67 2.10
CA ALA A 51 -9.50 20.57 3.02
C ALA A 51 -9.83 20.18 4.47
N THR A 52 -8.87 20.43 5.35
CA THR A 52 -8.98 20.14 6.78
C THR A 52 -8.85 21.44 7.54
N GLU A 53 -9.88 21.77 8.30
CA GLU A 53 -9.97 22.96 9.14
C GLU A 53 -10.02 22.53 10.62
N PRO A 54 -8.96 22.80 11.40
CA PRO A 54 -8.93 22.46 12.83
C PRO A 54 -10.13 23.03 13.58
N GLY A 55 -10.83 22.18 14.34
CA GLY A 55 -12.02 22.56 15.11
C GLY A 55 -13.33 22.62 14.31
N ILE A 56 -13.27 22.48 12.97
CA ILE A 56 -14.45 22.45 12.09
C ILE A 56 -14.61 21.06 11.48
N THR A 57 -13.54 20.50 10.89
CA THR A 57 -13.57 19.14 10.35
C THR A 57 -13.72 18.13 11.50
N PRO A 58 -14.74 17.25 11.48
CA PRO A 58 -14.90 16.22 12.50
C PRO A 58 -13.66 15.34 12.62
N VAL A 59 -13.30 14.99 13.85
CA VAL A 59 -12.19 14.07 14.12
C VAL A 59 -12.67 12.65 13.82
N PRO A 60 -11.97 11.89 12.95
CA PRO A 60 -12.31 10.49 12.70
C PRO A 60 -12.20 9.67 13.98
N THR A 61 -12.98 8.61 14.08
CA THR A 61 -12.78 7.63 15.15
C THR A 61 -11.69 6.64 14.73
N LEU A 62 -11.01 6.03 15.70
CA LEU A 62 -10.02 4.98 15.45
C LEU A 62 -10.37 3.74 16.26
N THR A 63 -10.39 2.60 15.60
CA THR A 63 -10.47 1.27 16.20
C THR A 63 -9.21 0.48 15.84
N GLU A 64 -8.42 0.09 16.84
CA GLU A 64 -7.31 -0.83 16.62
C GLU A 64 -7.82 -2.27 16.58
N ILE A 65 -7.33 -3.06 15.62
CA ILE A 65 -7.65 -4.48 15.56
C ILE A 65 -6.79 -5.20 16.60
N ASP A 66 -7.37 -5.50 17.76
CA ASP A 66 -6.73 -6.35 18.76
C ASP A 66 -6.83 -7.82 18.35
N TRP A 67 -5.80 -8.28 17.65
CA TRP A 67 -5.70 -9.65 17.14
C TRP A 67 -5.93 -10.74 18.18
N ALA A 68 -5.59 -10.48 19.45
CA ALA A 68 -5.79 -11.46 20.52
C ALA A 68 -7.26 -11.75 20.81
N THR A 69 -8.15 -10.82 20.43
CA THR A 69 -9.62 -10.94 20.58
C THR A 69 -10.31 -11.40 19.30
N THR A 70 -9.57 -11.53 18.19
CA THR A 70 -10.08 -12.00 16.90
C THR A 70 -9.85 -13.49 16.71
N ASP A 71 -10.44 -14.05 15.65
CA ASP A 71 -10.13 -15.41 15.18
C ASP A 71 -8.74 -15.55 14.53
N LEU A 72 -7.90 -14.51 14.59
CA LEU A 72 -6.57 -14.43 13.98
C LEU A 72 -5.45 -14.10 15.01
N PRO A 73 -5.32 -14.85 16.12
CA PRO A 73 -4.32 -14.56 17.14
C PRO A 73 -2.87 -14.66 16.64
N GLU A 74 -2.61 -15.37 15.54
CA GLU A 74 -1.30 -15.44 14.87
C GLU A 74 -0.80 -14.09 14.34
N ASN A 75 -1.70 -13.12 14.16
CA ASN A 75 -1.39 -11.77 13.73
C ASN A 75 -0.99 -10.86 14.90
N LYS A 76 -0.88 -11.39 16.13
CA LYS A 76 -0.43 -10.62 17.29
C LYS A 76 0.86 -9.83 16.97
N GLY A 77 0.82 -8.53 17.24
CA GLY A 77 1.92 -7.59 17.01
C GLY A 77 1.99 -7.02 15.59
N LEU A 78 1.14 -7.48 14.65
CA LEU A 78 0.96 -6.81 13.36
C LEU A 78 0.05 -5.59 13.54
N TYR A 79 0.31 -4.54 12.76
CA TYR A 79 -0.49 -3.33 12.81
C TYR A 79 -1.64 -3.36 11.80
N ALA A 80 -2.86 -3.14 12.31
CA ALA A 80 -4.02 -2.77 11.53
C ALA A 80 -4.98 -1.90 12.36
N VAL A 81 -5.47 -0.82 11.77
CA VAL A 81 -6.44 0.09 12.39
C VAL A 81 -7.53 0.48 11.38
N ILE A 82 -8.74 0.68 11.89
CA ILE A 82 -9.89 1.16 11.13
C ILE A 82 -10.19 2.58 11.60
N LEU A 83 -10.25 3.51 10.66
CA LEU A 83 -10.68 4.88 10.89
C LEU A 83 -12.05 5.09 10.28
N ASP A 84 -13.02 5.53 11.07
CA ASP A 84 -14.37 5.83 10.59
C ASP A 84 -14.61 7.33 10.54
N GLU A 85 -15.47 7.75 9.60
CA GLU A 85 -15.82 9.15 9.36
C GLU A 85 -14.63 10.02 8.86
N VAL A 86 -13.69 9.43 8.10
CA VAL A 86 -12.60 10.20 7.48
C VAL A 86 -13.11 11.11 6.38
N LEU A 87 -14.01 10.59 5.53
CA LEU A 87 -14.68 11.33 4.47
C LEU A 87 -16.20 11.23 4.60
N THR A 88 -16.89 12.27 4.16
CA THR A 88 -18.34 12.24 3.98
C THR A 88 -18.73 11.55 2.66
N LYS A 89 -20.00 11.16 2.54
CA LYS A 89 -20.52 10.57 1.29
C LYS A 89 -20.34 11.48 0.07
N SER A 90 -20.63 12.77 0.21
CA SER A 90 -20.47 13.74 -0.89
C SER A 90 -19.03 13.82 -1.36
N GLU A 91 -18.07 13.77 -0.44
CA GLU A 91 -16.65 13.80 -0.76
C GLU A 91 -16.19 12.50 -1.43
N CYS A 92 -16.68 11.34 -0.98
CA CYS A 92 -16.42 10.07 -1.65
C CYS A 92 -16.97 10.05 -3.09
N ASP A 93 -18.19 10.58 -3.29
CA ASP A 93 -18.81 10.67 -4.61
C ASP A 93 -18.02 11.63 -5.52
N GLU A 94 -17.58 12.77 -5.00
CA GLU A 94 -16.77 13.74 -5.74
C GLU A 94 -15.38 13.19 -6.06
N LEU A 95 -14.71 12.55 -5.09
CA LEU A 95 -13.42 11.89 -5.29
C LEU A 95 -13.48 10.86 -6.43
N ARG A 96 -14.57 10.09 -6.49
CA ARG A 96 -14.80 9.12 -7.57
C ARG A 96 -14.97 9.81 -8.92
N LYS A 97 -15.77 10.88 -9.00
CA LYS A 97 -15.97 11.63 -10.25
C LYS A 97 -14.68 12.24 -10.78
N LEU A 98 -13.87 12.85 -9.90
CA LEU A 98 -12.58 13.44 -10.27
C LEU A 98 -11.63 12.36 -10.82
N ALA A 99 -11.60 11.18 -10.19
CA ALA A 99 -10.84 10.05 -10.69
C ALA A 99 -11.33 9.56 -12.06
N GLU A 100 -12.65 9.45 -12.28
CA GLU A 100 -13.23 9.10 -13.59
C GLU A 100 -12.88 10.12 -14.67
N GLY A 101 -12.90 11.42 -14.33
CA GLY A 101 -12.48 12.51 -15.22
C GLY A 101 -10.97 12.52 -15.53
N SER A 102 -10.13 11.94 -14.66
CA SER A 102 -8.68 11.87 -14.88
C SER A 102 -8.25 10.89 -15.97
N VAL A 103 -9.17 10.07 -16.51
CA VAL A 103 -8.85 9.04 -17.50
C VAL A 103 -9.03 9.58 -18.92
N PRO A 104 -7.98 9.60 -19.77
CA PRO A 104 -8.11 9.99 -21.17
C PRO A 104 -9.17 9.16 -21.90
N LEU A 105 -10.03 9.80 -22.70
CA LEU A 105 -11.10 9.11 -23.45
C LEU A 105 -10.58 7.98 -24.35
N SER A 106 -9.35 8.09 -24.85
CA SER A 106 -8.67 7.05 -25.64
C SER A 106 -8.35 5.78 -24.86
N GLN A 107 -8.31 5.86 -23.52
CA GLN A 107 -8.08 4.74 -22.62
C GLN A 107 -9.38 4.12 -22.07
N TRP A 108 -10.54 4.68 -22.41
CA TRP A 108 -11.82 4.09 -22.02
C TRP A 108 -12.03 2.76 -22.73
N VAL A 109 -12.63 1.81 -22.02
CA VAL A 109 -12.86 0.45 -22.52
C VAL A 109 -14.33 0.24 -22.87
N ASP A 110 -14.59 -0.54 -23.91
CA ASP A 110 -15.92 -1.03 -24.25
C ASP A 110 -16.40 -1.99 -23.16
N VAL A 111 -17.65 -1.82 -22.73
CA VAL A 111 -18.39 -2.76 -21.88
C VAL A 111 -19.72 -3.12 -22.53
N ASP A 112 -20.15 -4.35 -22.31
CA ASP A 112 -21.43 -4.83 -22.82
C ASP A 112 -22.56 -4.02 -22.19
N GLY A 113 -23.33 -3.32 -23.03
CA GLY A 113 -24.53 -2.59 -22.62
C GLY A 113 -25.69 -3.55 -22.35
N GLN A 114 -26.76 -3.04 -21.74
CA GLN A 114 -28.02 -3.79 -21.65
C GLN A 114 -28.60 -3.97 -23.05
N GLU A 115 -29.12 -5.17 -23.34
CA GLU A 115 -29.92 -5.41 -24.53
C GLU A 115 -31.24 -4.63 -24.41
N GLN A 116 -31.40 -3.59 -25.22
CA GLN A 116 -32.68 -2.95 -25.50
C GLN A 116 -33.00 -3.17 -26.97
N ASP A 117 -34.18 -3.76 -27.24
CA ASP A 117 -34.74 -3.96 -28.59
C ASP A 117 -33.81 -4.66 -29.61
N GLY A 118 -33.03 -5.65 -29.15
CA GLY A 118 -32.15 -6.45 -30.03
C GLY A 118 -30.93 -5.71 -30.58
N ALA A 119 -30.65 -4.50 -30.10
CA ALA A 119 -29.45 -3.73 -30.42
C ALA A 119 -28.56 -3.58 -29.19
N THR A 120 -27.38 -4.22 -29.20
CA THR A 120 -26.36 -4.02 -28.16
C THR A 120 -25.77 -2.62 -28.30
N THR A 121 -26.15 -1.69 -27.44
CA THR A 121 -25.47 -0.40 -27.36
C THR A 121 -24.10 -0.59 -26.74
N LYS A 122 -23.02 -0.34 -27.49
CA LYS A 122 -21.67 -0.30 -26.91
C LYS A 122 -21.59 0.87 -25.95
N LYS A 123 -21.43 0.58 -24.66
CA LYS A 123 -21.17 1.58 -23.64
C LYS A 123 -19.68 1.58 -23.36
N THR A 124 -19.06 2.74 -23.23
CA THR A 124 -17.66 2.85 -22.82
C THR A 124 -17.56 3.25 -21.35
N THR A 125 -16.43 2.95 -20.71
CA THR A 125 -16.18 3.29 -19.31
C THR A 125 -14.69 3.57 -19.05
N PRO A 126 -14.35 4.48 -18.11
CA PRO A 126 -12.97 4.69 -17.69
C PRO A 126 -12.41 3.53 -16.84
N TRP A 127 -13.26 2.60 -16.39
CA TRP A 127 -12.91 1.51 -15.49
C TRP A 127 -12.33 0.29 -16.23
N ALA A 128 -11.05 0.38 -16.60
CA ALA A 128 -10.33 -0.71 -17.26
C ALA A 128 -10.10 -1.92 -16.32
N PRO A 129 -9.89 -3.14 -16.85
CA PRO A 129 -9.57 -4.31 -16.04
C PRO A 129 -8.35 -4.08 -15.14
N ALA A 130 -8.45 -4.45 -13.87
CA ALA A 130 -7.38 -4.27 -12.92
C ALA A 130 -6.37 -5.43 -13.02
N LEU A 131 -5.18 -5.12 -13.54
CA LEU A 131 -4.12 -6.11 -13.70
C LEU A 131 -3.38 -6.38 -12.38
N VAL A 132 -2.59 -7.44 -12.39
CA VAL A 132 -1.79 -7.89 -11.24
C VAL A 132 -0.32 -7.61 -11.51
N ASN A 133 0.34 -6.90 -10.59
CA ASN A 133 1.75 -6.60 -10.71
C ASN A 133 2.59 -7.89 -10.56
N VAL A 134 3.54 -8.08 -11.48
CA VAL A 134 4.48 -9.21 -11.47
C VAL A 134 5.94 -8.74 -11.35
N GLY A 135 6.14 -7.51 -10.88
CA GLY A 135 7.44 -6.88 -10.69
C GLY A 135 7.97 -6.10 -11.90
N LEU A 136 8.98 -5.26 -11.66
CA LEU A 136 9.72 -4.50 -12.69
C LEU A 136 8.85 -3.67 -13.64
N GLY A 137 7.67 -3.21 -13.17
CA GLY A 137 6.73 -2.42 -13.98
C GLY A 137 5.89 -3.24 -14.97
N TYR A 138 5.87 -4.57 -14.84
CA TYR A 138 5.01 -5.45 -15.62
C TYR A 138 3.76 -5.83 -14.84
N GLU A 139 2.64 -5.92 -15.56
CA GLU A 139 1.37 -6.41 -15.02
C GLU A 139 0.73 -7.45 -15.94
N VAL A 140 -0.11 -8.31 -15.37
CA VAL A 140 -0.76 -9.40 -16.08
C VAL A 140 -2.26 -9.43 -15.80
N LEU A 141 -3.07 -9.70 -16.82
CA LEU A 141 -4.50 -10.00 -16.66
C LEU A 141 -4.66 -11.45 -16.21
N THR A 142 -5.20 -11.65 -15.01
CA THR A 142 -5.42 -12.98 -14.45
C THR A 142 -6.79 -13.06 -13.76
N PRO A 143 -7.89 -13.19 -14.53
CA PRO A 143 -9.26 -13.09 -14.02
C PRO A 143 -9.61 -14.13 -12.94
N SER A 144 -8.93 -15.28 -12.90
CA SER A 144 -9.14 -16.29 -11.86
C SER A 144 -8.59 -15.88 -10.48
N TYR A 145 -7.62 -14.97 -10.46
CA TYR A 145 -7.00 -14.45 -9.24
C TYR A 145 -7.51 -13.05 -8.90
N ARG A 146 -7.82 -12.24 -9.92
CA ARG A 146 -8.42 -10.91 -9.79
C ARG A 146 -9.25 -10.56 -11.02
N ASN A 147 -10.53 -10.25 -10.83
CA ASN A 147 -11.47 -9.91 -11.90
C ASN A 147 -12.19 -8.57 -11.68
N SER A 148 -11.55 -7.62 -11.01
CA SER A 148 -12.07 -6.27 -10.77
C SER A 148 -11.66 -5.28 -11.86
N SER A 149 -12.19 -4.06 -11.81
CA SER A 149 -11.73 -2.92 -12.61
C SER A 149 -11.00 -1.88 -11.76
N ARG A 150 -10.20 -1.02 -12.40
CA ARG A 150 -9.42 0.03 -11.72
C ARG A 150 -9.24 1.28 -12.57
N ILE A 151 -9.11 2.41 -11.89
CA ILE A 151 -8.51 3.65 -12.39
C ILE A 151 -7.22 3.92 -11.59
N ILE A 152 -6.16 4.36 -12.28
CA ILE A 152 -4.95 4.88 -11.64
C ILE A 152 -4.97 6.40 -11.76
N TRP A 153 -4.90 7.07 -10.62
CA TRP A 153 -4.80 8.51 -10.56
C TRP A 153 -3.64 8.93 -9.66
N ASP A 154 -2.58 9.48 -10.27
CA ASP A 154 -1.44 10.03 -9.54
C ASP A 154 -1.74 11.52 -9.21
N GLN A 155 -2.10 11.83 -7.96
CA GLN A 155 -2.43 13.20 -7.54
C GLN A 155 -2.02 13.44 -6.07
N GLN A 156 -0.84 14.04 -5.87
CA GLN A 156 -0.23 14.19 -4.53
C GLN A 156 -1.09 15.05 -3.59
N GLU A 157 -1.68 16.14 -4.09
CA GLU A 157 -2.46 17.07 -3.26
C GLU A 157 -3.68 16.40 -2.61
N VAL A 158 -4.39 15.54 -3.34
CA VAL A 158 -5.55 14.81 -2.82
C VAL A 158 -5.12 13.83 -1.73
N VAL A 159 -4.01 13.10 -1.91
CA VAL A 159 -3.55 12.12 -0.92
C VAL A 159 -2.98 12.79 0.32
N ASP A 160 -2.34 13.95 0.19
CA ASP A 160 -1.86 14.75 1.32
C ASP A 160 -3.04 15.28 2.15
N ARG A 161 -4.10 15.76 1.49
CA ARG A 161 -5.34 16.19 2.15
C ARG A 161 -6.05 15.02 2.85
N LEU A 162 -6.14 13.86 2.20
CA LEU A 162 -6.67 12.63 2.80
C LEU A 162 -5.85 12.19 4.03
N TRP A 163 -4.52 12.22 3.92
CA TRP A 163 -3.63 11.87 5.03
C TRP A 163 -3.79 12.83 6.20
N LYS A 164 -3.87 14.14 5.93
CA LYS A 164 -4.12 15.16 6.95
C LYS A 164 -5.41 14.90 7.72
N ARG A 165 -6.46 14.41 7.06
CA ARG A 165 -7.71 13.99 7.73
C ARG A 165 -7.53 12.76 8.60
N CYS A 166 -6.82 11.74 8.13
CA CYS A 166 -6.50 10.58 8.95
C CYS A 166 -5.75 11.00 10.22
N CYS A 167 -4.79 11.91 10.09
CA CYS A 167 -3.97 12.43 11.19
C CYS A 167 -4.71 13.40 12.14
N LEU A 168 -5.98 13.72 11.91
CA LEU A 168 -6.79 14.37 12.94
C LEU A 168 -7.01 13.44 14.14
N VAL A 169 -6.90 12.13 13.94
CA VAL A 169 -6.89 11.16 15.03
C VAL A 169 -5.64 11.39 15.91
N PRO A 170 -5.81 11.70 17.20
CA PRO A 170 -4.69 11.96 18.10
C PRO A 170 -3.72 10.77 18.16
N GLY A 171 -2.43 11.02 17.94
CA GLY A 171 -1.38 10.01 18.06
C GLY A 171 -1.14 9.16 16.82
N LEU A 172 -1.97 9.24 15.76
CA LEU A 172 -1.82 8.39 14.58
C LEU A 172 -0.51 8.66 13.83
N MET A 173 -0.20 9.94 13.60
CA MET A 173 1.03 10.34 12.90
C MET A 173 2.26 9.94 13.70
N GLU A 174 2.27 10.20 15.00
CA GLU A 174 3.36 9.86 15.91
C GLU A 174 3.62 8.36 15.90
N ARG A 175 2.55 7.55 15.93
CA ARG A 175 2.63 6.09 15.88
C ARG A 175 3.20 5.57 14.55
N LEU A 176 2.94 6.26 13.45
CA LEU A 176 3.41 5.85 12.12
C LEU A 176 4.65 6.61 11.65
N ALA A 177 5.23 7.49 12.48
CA ALA A 177 6.36 8.34 12.11
C ALA A 177 7.68 7.57 11.99
N VAL A 178 7.96 6.64 12.91
CA VAL A 178 9.21 5.87 12.94
C VAL A 178 8.96 4.40 13.25
N LEU A 179 9.52 3.54 12.41
CA LEU A 179 9.37 2.08 12.48
C LEU A 179 10.74 1.41 12.67
N ASP A 180 10.75 0.25 13.32
CA ASP A 180 11.83 -0.73 13.28
C ASP A 180 11.34 -1.82 12.36
N ALA A 181 11.85 -1.87 11.14
CA ALA A 181 11.54 -2.95 10.23
C ALA A 181 12.70 -3.95 10.13
N GLY A 182 13.74 -3.87 10.99
CA GLY A 182 14.91 -4.76 10.98
C GLY A 182 15.46 -5.09 9.58
N ARG A 183 16.19 -6.21 9.45
CA ARG A 183 16.60 -6.74 8.14
C ARG A 183 15.55 -7.64 7.48
N GLU A 184 14.65 -8.22 8.28
CA GLU A 184 13.63 -9.14 7.78
C GLU A 184 12.43 -8.39 7.20
N ARG A 185 12.26 -7.08 7.52
CA ARG A 185 11.11 -6.22 7.18
C ARG A 185 9.85 -6.48 8.01
N ASP A 186 9.99 -7.12 9.17
CA ASP A 186 8.89 -7.23 10.14
C ASP A 186 8.75 -5.87 10.82
N VAL A 187 7.76 -5.11 10.37
CA VAL A 187 7.49 -3.78 10.91
C VAL A 187 7.08 -3.93 12.37
N LYS A 188 7.87 -3.34 13.25
CA LYS A 188 7.52 -3.04 14.64
C LYS A 188 7.46 -1.53 14.75
N ILE A 189 6.34 -1.02 15.23
CA ILE A 189 6.21 0.41 15.52
C ILE A 189 7.05 0.71 16.76
N ILE A 190 8.06 1.59 16.62
CA ILE A 190 8.97 1.95 17.73
C ILE A 190 8.36 3.05 18.60
N THR A 191 7.56 3.94 18.01
CA THR A 191 6.95 5.06 18.73
C THR A 191 5.81 4.55 19.62
N GLY A 192 6.21 4.03 20.79
CA GLY A 192 5.33 3.56 21.85
C GLY A 192 4.57 4.72 22.50
N ARG A 193 3.32 4.91 22.09
CA ARG A 193 2.23 5.31 23.00
C ARG A 193 1.00 4.49 22.66
N SER A 194 0.41 3.85 23.67
CA SER A 194 -0.93 3.28 23.57
C SER A 194 -1.92 4.38 23.23
N LEU A 195 -2.87 4.09 22.35
CA LEU A 195 -3.99 5.00 22.11
C LEU A 195 -4.79 5.20 23.40
N PRO A 196 -5.36 6.39 23.64
CA PRO A 196 -6.29 6.57 24.76
C PRO A 196 -7.54 5.72 24.51
N SER A 197 -7.79 4.76 25.40
CA SER A 197 -9.07 4.04 25.47
C SER A 197 -10.17 5.00 25.91
N GLN A 198 -11.32 5.03 25.23
CA GLN A 198 -12.51 5.69 25.79
C GLN A 198 -12.99 4.95 27.05
N PRO A 199 -13.55 5.66 28.04
CA PRO A 199 -14.05 5.03 29.26
C PRO A 199 -15.33 4.24 28.96
N ALA A 200 -15.27 2.92 29.17
CA ALA A 200 -16.47 2.10 29.28
C ALA A 200 -17.25 2.51 30.54
N ALA A 201 -18.56 2.63 30.39
CA ALA A 201 -19.49 2.88 31.49
C ALA A 201 -19.52 1.71 32.48
N ALA A 202 -19.44 2.07 33.77
CA ALA A 202 -19.78 1.40 35.03
C ALA A 202 -20.08 -0.12 35.06
N VAL A 203 -19.55 -0.80 36.09
CA VAL A 203 -20.28 -1.48 37.20
C VAL A 203 -19.27 -2.37 37.94
N GLY A 204 -19.22 -2.27 39.28
CA GLY A 204 -18.39 -3.10 40.14
C GLY A 204 -19.01 -4.47 40.40
N ASP A 205 -18.18 -5.47 40.72
CA ASP A 205 -18.14 -6.13 42.03
C ASP A 205 -17.14 -7.31 41.98
N GLU A 206 -16.63 -7.65 43.16
CA GLU A 206 -15.46 -8.44 43.52
C GLU A 206 -15.61 -9.97 43.34
N GLY A 207 -14.48 -10.71 43.39
CA GLY A 207 -14.49 -12.15 43.65
C GLY A 207 -13.23 -12.93 43.27
N ASP A 208 -12.31 -13.04 44.23
CA ASP A 208 -11.01 -13.75 44.23
C ASP A 208 -11.03 -15.25 43.89
N GLY A 209 -9.87 -15.75 43.44
CA GLY A 209 -9.55 -17.19 43.39
C GLY A 209 -8.21 -17.52 42.73
N GLN A 210 -7.12 -17.54 43.52
CA GLN A 210 -5.79 -18.05 43.18
C GLN A 210 -5.79 -19.56 42.92
N ASP A 211 -4.97 -20.03 41.98
CA ASP A 211 -3.91 -21.02 42.25
C ASP A 211 -3.01 -21.25 41.01
N GLY A 212 -1.70 -21.28 41.26
CA GLY A 212 -0.67 -21.40 40.23
C GLY A 212 -0.24 -22.83 39.92
N LYS A 213 0.37 -23.02 38.74
CA LYS A 213 1.45 -24.00 38.49
C LYS A 213 2.18 -23.74 37.17
N GLN A 214 3.50 -23.57 37.26
CA GLN A 214 4.51 -23.87 36.24
C GLN A 214 4.45 -25.40 35.96
N GLU A 215 4.89 -26.01 34.86
CA GLU A 215 5.92 -25.73 33.87
C GLU A 215 5.77 -26.74 32.69
N GLU A 216 6.51 -26.51 31.62
CA GLU A 216 7.06 -27.45 30.62
C GLU A 216 6.64 -27.30 29.15
N LYS A 217 7.67 -26.92 28.39
CA LYS A 217 7.79 -26.83 26.95
C LYS A 217 7.77 -28.22 26.32
N LYS A 218 7.01 -28.40 25.24
CA LYS A 218 7.36 -29.36 24.17
C LYS A 218 7.23 -28.69 22.82
N GLU A 219 8.38 -28.57 22.17
CA GLU A 219 8.54 -28.31 20.74
C GLU A 219 7.80 -29.38 19.93
N VAL A 220 7.01 -28.95 18.95
CA VAL A 220 6.65 -29.77 17.79
C VAL A 220 6.72 -28.88 16.56
N VAL A 221 7.82 -28.96 15.84
CA VAL A 221 7.97 -28.49 14.46
C VAL A 221 8.56 -29.63 13.65
N GLU A 222 7.83 -30.07 12.63
CA GLU A 222 8.28 -30.31 11.23
C GLU A 222 7.47 -31.44 10.57
N ARG A 223 6.68 -31.09 9.54
CA ARG A 223 6.55 -31.87 8.30
C ARG A 223 6.10 -30.96 7.15
N TYR A 224 7.03 -30.53 6.31
CA TYR A 224 6.81 -30.42 4.87
C TYR A 224 8.11 -30.79 4.17
N ALA A 225 8.16 -32.03 3.67
CA ALA A 225 9.20 -32.50 2.78
C ALA A 225 8.75 -32.29 1.34
N ASN A 226 9.55 -31.59 0.54
CA ASN A 226 9.91 -32.11 -0.77
C ASN A 226 11.26 -31.55 -1.24
N GLY A 227 12.07 -32.46 -1.79
CA GLY A 227 13.52 -32.32 -1.84
C GLY A 227 14.05 -31.42 -2.97
N LYS A 228 15.19 -30.79 -2.68
CA LYS A 228 16.32 -30.68 -3.62
C LYS A 228 17.62 -30.56 -2.81
N LYS A 229 18.47 -31.59 -2.87
CA LYS A 229 19.79 -31.62 -2.22
C LYS A 229 20.68 -30.50 -2.80
N LYS A 230 21.21 -29.62 -1.95
CA LYS A 230 22.32 -28.71 -2.29
C LYS A 230 23.57 -29.11 -1.51
N GLY A 231 24.70 -29.19 -2.22
CA GLY A 231 26.02 -29.52 -1.69
C GLY A 231 26.48 -28.53 -0.61
N LYS A 232 27.25 -29.04 0.35
CA LYS A 232 27.83 -28.27 1.45
C LYS A 232 28.83 -27.24 0.90
N SER A 233 28.46 -25.96 0.90
CA SER A 233 29.43 -24.86 0.75
C SER A 233 29.94 -24.47 2.14
N LYS A 234 31.24 -24.62 2.38
CA LYS A 234 31.92 -24.13 3.59
C LYS A 234 31.90 -22.60 3.58
N ARG A 235 31.14 -22.01 4.50
CA ARG A 235 31.03 -20.55 4.66
C ARG A 235 32.25 -20.05 5.44
N THR A 236 33.22 -19.48 4.72
CA THR A 236 34.31 -18.69 5.32
C THR A 236 33.73 -17.44 5.97
N LYS A 237 34.09 -17.18 7.24
CA LYS A 237 33.73 -15.95 7.96
C LYS A 237 34.57 -14.79 7.40
N THR A 238 34.07 -14.12 6.37
CA THR A 238 34.51 -12.77 6.05
C THR A 238 33.94 -11.82 7.11
N LYS A 239 34.80 -11.04 7.79
CA LYS A 239 34.38 -9.88 8.60
C LYS A 239 33.59 -8.95 7.67
N GLY A 240 32.27 -8.93 7.82
CA GLY A 240 31.40 -8.07 7.01
C GLY A 240 31.64 -6.61 7.35
N LEU A 241 31.87 -5.78 6.32
CA LEU A 241 31.65 -4.34 6.38
C LEU A 241 30.26 -4.09 6.98
N ARG A 242 30.14 -3.19 7.97
CA ARG A 242 28.81 -2.72 8.42
C ARG A 242 28.21 -1.97 7.24
N ASP A 243 27.01 -2.33 6.80
CA ASP A 243 26.34 -1.70 5.63
C ASP A 243 25.64 -0.39 5.99
N GLY A 244 25.89 0.17 7.18
CA GLY A 244 25.29 1.42 7.68
C GLY A 244 23.79 1.35 7.94
N ARG A 245 23.12 0.20 7.73
CA ARG A 245 21.65 0.11 7.89
C ARG A 245 21.26 -0.04 9.34
N THR A 246 20.41 0.87 9.82
CA THR A 246 19.92 0.85 11.21
C THR A 246 18.71 -0.06 11.40
N GLY A 247 18.01 -0.42 10.31
CA GLY A 247 16.70 -1.08 10.38
C GLY A 247 15.55 -0.14 10.75
N LYS A 248 15.84 1.14 11.02
CA LYS A 248 14.83 2.17 11.29
C LYS A 248 14.33 2.81 10.00
N TRP A 249 13.06 3.16 9.98
CA TRP A 249 12.39 3.75 8.83
C TRP A 249 11.56 4.95 9.26
N GLU A 250 11.71 6.07 8.56
CA GLU A 250 11.00 7.32 8.84
C GLU A 250 9.90 7.57 7.81
N PHE A 251 8.75 8.03 8.26
CA PHE A 251 7.68 8.48 7.38
C PHE A 251 8.18 9.58 6.45
N VAL A 252 7.85 9.47 5.16
CA VAL A 252 8.15 10.50 4.17
C VAL A 252 6.87 11.22 3.76
N LYS A 253 5.92 10.45 3.21
CA LYS A 253 4.63 10.93 2.67
C LYS A 253 3.72 9.76 2.37
N VAL A 254 2.48 10.05 1.99
CA VAL A 254 1.62 9.06 1.32
C VAL A 254 1.91 9.07 -0.18
N ASN A 255 1.92 7.88 -0.80
CA ASN A 255 2.18 7.72 -2.22
C ASN A 255 1.11 8.45 -3.05
N LYS A 256 1.54 9.27 -4.02
CA LYS A 256 0.64 9.99 -4.92
C LYS A 256 -0.29 9.08 -5.73
N ARG A 257 0.09 7.82 -5.93
CA ARG A 257 -0.64 6.85 -6.75
C ARG A 257 -1.84 6.29 -6.02
N MET A 258 -3.01 6.81 -6.36
CA MET A 258 -4.29 6.24 -5.92
C MET A 258 -4.78 5.20 -6.93
N ARG A 259 -5.13 4.02 -6.40
CA ARG A 259 -5.73 2.92 -7.15
C ARG A 259 -7.21 2.90 -6.81
N PHE A 260 -8.03 3.52 -7.64
CA PHE A 260 -9.48 3.45 -7.52
C PHE A 260 -9.93 2.09 -8.02
N LEU A 261 -10.67 1.35 -7.20
CA LEU A 261 -11.06 -0.03 -7.46
C LEU A 261 -12.59 -0.11 -7.54
N ARG A 262 -13.07 -0.82 -8.56
CA ARG A 262 -14.49 -1.11 -8.76
C ARG A 262 -14.69 -2.62 -8.85
N TYR A 263 -15.58 -3.13 -8.01
CA TYR A 263 -15.98 -4.54 -7.98
C TYR A 263 -17.50 -4.61 -8.15
N GLY A 264 -17.97 -5.19 -9.26
CA GLY A 264 -19.37 -5.58 -9.43
C GLY A 264 -19.64 -7.00 -8.90
N GLU A 265 -20.87 -7.45 -9.02
CA GLU A 265 -21.30 -8.81 -8.65
C GLU A 265 -20.39 -9.91 -9.23
N GLY A 266 -19.99 -10.86 -8.37
CA GLY A 266 -19.06 -11.94 -8.68
C GLY A 266 -17.58 -11.52 -8.79
N GLN A 267 -17.25 -10.25 -8.60
CA GLN A 267 -15.87 -9.76 -8.65
C GLN A 267 -15.18 -9.82 -7.29
N PHE A 268 -13.87 -10.06 -7.31
CA PHE A 268 -13.03 -10.32 -6.15
C PHE A 268 -11.55 -9.99 -6.41
N PHE A 269 -10.74 -10.11 -5.36
CA PHE A 269 -9.29 -10.21 -5.45
C PHE A 269 -8.80 -11.25 -4.42
N ARG A 270 -8.22 -12.35 -4.89
CA ARG A 270 -7.82 -13.49 -4.03
C ARG A 270 -6.72 -13.13 -3.04
N ALA A 271 -6.54 -14.03 -2.07
CA ALA A 271 -5.69 -13.83 -0.91
C ALA A 271 -4.22 -13.54 -1.28
N HIS A 272 -3.64 -12.51 -0.66
CA HIS A 272 -2.27 -12.05 -0.89
C HIS A 272 -1.73 -11.23 0.28
N CYS A 273 -0.44 -10.91 0.23
CA CYS A 273 0.14 -9.77 0.94
C CYS A 273 0.46 -8.67 -0.07
N ASP A 274 0.33 -7.42 0.34
CA ASP A 274 0.75 -6.32 -0.51
C ASP A 274 2.27 -6.32 -0.68
N SER A 275 2.73 -6.06 -1.90
CA SER A 275 4.15 -5.95 -2.20
C SER A 275 4.60 -4.50 -2.11
N PRO A 276 5.79 -4.23 -1.53
CA PRO A 276 6.29 -2.88 -1.38
C PRO A 276 6.60 -2.27 -2.75
N TYR A 277 6.30 -0.99 -2.90
CA TYR A 277 6.78 -0.15 -3.98
C TYR A 277 8.06 0.55 -3.52
N ARG A 278 9.05 0.65 -4.41
CA ARG A 278 10.33 1.31 -4.14
C ARG A 278 10.62 2.40 -5.15
N GLU A 279 11.14 3.52 -4.67
CA GLU A 279 11.71 4.59 -5.47
C GLU A 279 13.02 5.08 -4.83
N LEU A 280 13.91 5.67 -5.63
CA LEU A 280 15.07 6.38 -5.07
C LEU A 280 14.58 7.67 -4.42
N ASP A 281 15.20 8.06 -3.30
CA ASP A 281 14.91 9.36 -2.70
C ASP A 281 15.34 10.47 -3.69
N PRO A 282 14.45 11.45 -3.96
CA PRO A 282 14.70 12.48 -4.97
C PRO A 282 15.78 13.49 -4.56
N ILE A 283 16.06 13.60 -3.26
CA ILE A 283 17.08 14.49 -2.69
C ILE A 283 18.39 13.73 -2.54
N ASN A 284 18.35 12.51 -2.00
CA ASN A 284 19.52 11.68 -1.83
C ASN A 284 19.36 10.31 -2.50
N SER A 285 19.86 10.20 -3.73
CA SER A 285 19.72 8.99 -4.56
C SER A 285 20.44 7.74 -4.03
N ASP A 286 21.23 7.86 -2.96
CA ASP A 286 21.77 6.71 -2.23
C ASP A 286 20.75 6.02 -1.31
N ARG A 287 19.62 6.68 -1.01
CA ARG A 287 18.54 6.16 -0.16
C ARG A 287 17.38 5.64 -0.99
N ILE A 288 16.70 4.65 -0.43
CA ILE A 288 15.49 4.07 -1.00
C ILE A 288 14.31 4.49 -0.14
N ASN A 289 13.26 4.97 -0.81
CA ASN A 289 11.94 5.11 -0.27
C ASN A 289 11.15 3.82 -0.58
N GLU A 290 10.50 3.24 0.43
CA GLU A 290 9.73 2.00 0.32
C GLU A 290 8.35 2.16 0.98
N THR A 291 7.32 1.63 0.33
CA THR A 291 5.99 1.58 0.95
C THR A 291 5.87 0.39 1.89
N LEU A 292 5.33 0.61 3.10
CA LEU A 292 5.23 -0.43 4.14
C LEU A 292 3.81 -0.66 4.67
N PHE A 293 2.91 0.28 4.44
CA PHE A 293 1.51 0.22 4.87
C PHE A 293 0.59 0.53 3.71
N THR A 294 -0.54 -0.15 3.68
CA THR A 294 -1.66 0.16 2.79
C THR A 294 -2.64 1.07 3.50
N ILE A 295 -3.11 2.09 2.79
CA ILE A 295 -4.31 2.87 3.12
C ILE A 295 -5.41 2.43 2.17
N HIS A 296 -6.49 1.86 2.70
CA HIS A 296 -7.64 1.38 1.93
C HIS A 296 -8.89 2.17 2.34
N LEU A 297 -9.30 3.13 1.51
CA LEU A 297 -10.48 3.96 1.70
C LEU A 297 -11.70 3.33 1.02
N TYR A 298 -12.82 3.21 1.71
CA TYR A 298 -14.09 2.77 1.15
C TYR A 298 -14.94 3.97 0.70
N LEU A 299 -15.51 3.89 -0.50
CA LEU A 299 -16.25 5.02 -1.10
C LEU A 299 -17.77 4.86 -1.04
N ASN A 300 -18.27 3.70 -0.62
CA ASN A 300 -19.70 3.44 -0.44
C ASN A 300 -19.96 2.37 0.62
N ASP A 301 -21.16 2.40 1.18
CA ASP A 301 -21.62 1.45 2.18
C ASP A 301 -21.98 0.10 1.54
N CYS A 302 -21.67 -0.98 2.26
CA CYS A 302 -22.35 -2.26 2.11
C CYS A 302 -23.58 -2.32 3.02
N LYS A 303 -24.50 -3.24 2.72
CA LYS A 303 -25.79 -3.34 3.38
C LYS A 303 -25.69 -3.64 4.89
N SER A 304 -24.63 -4.30 5.35
CA SER A 304 -24.36 -4.54 6.78
C SER A 304 -24.03 -3.26 7.53
N GLU A 305 -23.32 -2.32 6.89
CA GLU A 305 -22.87 -1.05 7.48
C GLU A 305 -23.80 0.14 7.16
N ALA A 306 -24.75 -0.05 6.24
CA ALA A 306 -25.68 1.00 5.83
C ALA A 306 -26.51 1.52 7.03
N PRO A 307 -26.72 2.85 7.13
CA PRO A 307 -27.63 3.42 8.13
C PRO A 307 -29.03 2.78 8.03
N PRO A 308 -29.76 2.59 9.13
CA PRO A 308 -31.08 1.94 9.11
C PRO A 308 -32.04 2.54 8.08
N ALA A 309 -32.03 3.88 7.93
CA ALA A 309 -32.88 4.61 6.99
C ALA A 309 -32.54 4.36 5.50
N LYS A 310 -31.33 3.87 5.18
CA LYS A 310 -30.85 3.62 3.81
C LYS A 310 -30.53 2.15 3.54
N LYS A 311 -30.82 1.26 4.50
CA LYS A 311 -30.43 -0.14 4.43
C LYS A 311 -31.11 -0.89 3.29
N ASP A 312 -32.36 -0.55 3.00
CA ASP A 312 -33.10 -1.16 1.89
C ASP A 312 -32.68 -0.63 0.52
N GLU A 313 -32.22 0.63 0.46
CA GLU A 313 -31.66 1.27 -0.74
C GLU A 313 -30.22 0.83 -1.03
N THR A 314 -29.51 0.30 -0.04
CA THR A 314 -28.11 -0.13 -0.18
C THR A 314 -28.05 -1.54 -0.78
N GLU A 315 -27.61 -1.62 -2.03
CA GLU A 315 -27.57 -2.89 -2.77
C GLU A 315 -26.32 -3.72 -2.53
N LEU A 316 -25.21 -3.10 -2.12
CA LEU A 316 -23.92 -3.77 -1.99
C LEU A 316 -23.97 -4.82 -0.87
N VAL A 317 -23.78 -6.09 -1.23
CA VAL A 317 -23.67 -7.23 -0.30
C VAL A 317 -22.34 -7.94 -0.55
N GLY A 318 -21.62 -8.26 0.53
CA GLY A 318 -20.27 -8.82 0.45
C GLY A 318 -19.22 -7.77 0.11
N GLY A 319 -18.10 -8.21 -0.47
CA GLY A 319 -17.03 -7.29 -0.88
C GLY A 319 -16.14 -6.77 0.26
N ALA A 320 -16.21 -7.30 1.48
CA ALA A 320 -15.32 -6.90 2.58
C ALA A 320 -13.83 -7.02 2.19
N THR A 321 -12.97 -6.27 2.87
CA THR A 321 -11.55 -6.62 2.90
C THR A 321 -11.37 -7.65 4.01
N ALA A 322 -11.22 -8.91 3.61
CA ALA A 322 -11.06 -10.03 4.53
C ALA A 322 -9.58 -10.15 4.91
N LEU A 323 -9.25 -9.93 6.17
CA LEU A 323 -7.93 -10.26 6.73
C LEU A 323 -7.98 -11.75 7.11
N LEU A 324 -6.98 -12.53 6.75
CA LEU A 324 -7.07 -14.00 6.70
C LEU A 324 -5.99 -14.68 7.54
N SER A 325 -6.30 -15.88 8.05
CA SER A 325 -5.28 -16.82 8.51
C SER A 325 -4.46 -17.32 7.33
N GLY A 326 -3.25 -17.82 7.59
CA GLY A 326 -2.37 -18.33 6.53
C GLY A 326 -2.92 -19.55 5.76
N ASP A 327 -3.92 -20.25 6.33
CA ASP A 327 -4.64 -21.35 5.68
C ASP A 327 -6.02 -20.94 5.12
N GLU A 328 -6.35 -19.65 5.17
CA GLU A 328 -7.60 -19.04 4.67
C GLU A 328 -8.89 -19.53 5.33
N LYS A 329 -8.81 -20.29 6.44
CA LYS A 329 -10.01 -20.84 7.11
C LYS A 329 -10.66 -19.88 8.10
N ARG A 330 -9.90 -18.91 8.60
CA ARG A 330 -10.37 -17.89 9.54
C ARG A 330 -10.15 -16.52 8.96
N LYS A 331 -10.99 -15.58 9.38
CA LYS A 331 -10.94 -14.22 8.85
C LYS A 331 -11.44 -13.18 9.84
N TYR A 332 -11.03 -11.94 9.61
CA TYR A 332 -11.61 -10.75 10.16
C TYR A 332 -12.04 -9.86 8.99
N ASP A 333 -13.35 -9.67 8.83
CA ASP A 333 -13.89 -8.87 7.72
C ASP A 333 -13.95 -7.39 8.12
N VAL A 334 -13.30 -6.56 7.31
CA VAL A 334 -13.49 -5.10 7.37
C VAL A 334 -14.53 -4.74 6.33
N GLU A 335 -15.74 -4.50 6.82
CA GLU A 335 -16.91 -4.20 5.99
C GLU A 335 -16.82 -2.81 5.33
N CYS A 336 -17.43 -2.71 4.15
CA CYS A 336 -17.42 -1.47 3.37
C CYS A 336 -18.33 -0.43 4.01
N LYS A 337 -17.76 0.67 4.47
CA LYS A 337 -18.50 1.81 5.02
C LYS A 337 -18.00 3.09 4.38
N THR A 338 -18.89 3.94 3.90
CA THR A 338 -18.53 5.19 3.21
C THR A 338 -17.59 6.02 4.09
N GLY A 339 -16.44 6.41 3.53
CA GLY A 339 -15.46 7.24 4.23
C GLY A 339 -14.62 6.52 5.29
N ARG A 340 -14.80 5.21 5.48
CA ARG A 340 -13.93 4.37 6.31
C ARG A 340 -12.56 4.20 5.65
N VAL A 341 -11.50 4.24 6.45
CA VAL A 341 -10.13 3.91 6.04
C VAL A 341 -9.61 2.74 6.87
N LEU A 342 -9.14 1.69 6.20
CA LEU A 342 -8.36 0.63 6.82
C LEU A 342 -6.87 0.91 6.55
N ILE A 343 -6.05 1.00 7.60
CA ILE A 343 -4.59 1.10 7.50
C ILE A 343 -3.99 -0.19 8.05
N PHE A 344 -3.18 -0.89 7.26
CA PHE A 344 -2.55 -2.14 7.69
C PHE A 344 -1.17 -2.32 7.06
N GLN A 345 -0.26 -2.98 7.77
CA GLN A 345 1.08 -3.23 7.27
C GLN A 345 1.05 -4.24 6.11
N HIS A 346 1.95 -4.06 5.14
CA HIS A 346 2.03 -4.94 3.96
C HIS A 346 2.44 -6.37 4.33
N ARG A 347 3.44 -6.50 5.19
CA ARG A 347 4.04 -7.80 5.52
C ARG A 347 3.18 -8.55 6.53
N ARG A 348 2.88 -9.82 6.21
CA ARG A 348 2.17 -10.81 7.04
C ARG A 348 0.68 -10.56 7.30
N VAL A 349 0.15 -9.37 7.02
CA VAL A 349 -1.31 -9.19 6.99
C VAL A 349 -1.84 -9.77 5.68
N PHE A 350 -2.05 -11.08 5.68
CA PHE A 350 -2.63 -11.81 4.56
C PHE A 350 -4.10 -11.43 4.42
N HIS A 351 -4.53 -11.09 3.21
CA HIS A 351 -5.86 -10.52 3.00
C HIS A 351 -6.39 -10.74 1.59
N ALA A 352 -7.70 -10.61 1.41
CA ALA A 352 -8.39 -10.70 0.14
C ALA A 352 -9.44 -9.58 -0.01
N GLY A 353 -9.74 -9.21 -1.25
CA GLY A 353 -11.01 -8.59 -1.58
C GLY A 353 -12.05 -9.69 -1.73
N ALA A 354 -12.91 -9.86 -0.71
CA ALA A 354 -13.96 -10.87 -0.72
C ALA A 354 -14.91 -10.68 -1.92
N ASP A 355 -15.59 -11.74 -2.33
CA ASP A 355 -16.52 -11.69 -3.44
C ASP A 355 -17.66 -10.68 -3.16
N VAL A 356 -17.94 -9.83 -4.13
CA VAL A 356 -19.15 -9.01 -4.14
C VAL A 356 -20.31 -9.91 -4.54
N VAL A 357 -21.25 -10.13 -3.62
CA VAL A 357 -22.42 -10.99 -3.84
C VAL A 357 -23.51 -10.26 -4.60
N LYS A 358 -23.67 -8.95 -4.37
CA LYS A 358 -24.63 -8.09 -5.07
C LYS A 358 -24.15 -6.65 -5.09
N GLY A 359 -24.53 -5.89 -6.11
CA GLY A 359 -24.28 -4.46 -6.20
C GLY A 359 -22.85 -4.14 -6.66
N VAL A 360 -22.35 -2.97 -6.27
CA VAL A 360 -21.01 -2.50 -6.68
C VAL A 360 -20.27 -1.90 -5.48
N LYS A 361 -19.03 -2.35 -5.26
CA LYS A 361 -18.08 -1.76 -4.32
C LYS A 361 -17.14 -0.81 -5.04
N TYR A 362 -16.93 0.35 -4.45
CA TYR A 362 -15.91 1.31 -4.80
C TYR A 362 -14.95 1.51 -3.62
N SER A 363 -13.66 1.50 -3.90
CA SER A 363 -12.62 1.73 -2.88
C SER A 363 -11.40 2.38 -3.51
N VAL A 364 -10.52 2.95 -2.71
CA VAL A 364 -9.24 3.53 -3.13
C VAL A 364 -8.14 2.90 -2.31
N ARG A 365 -7.09 2.42 -2.99
CA ARG A 365 -5.85 1.98 -2.33
C ARG A 365 -4.71 2.94 -2.66
N THR A 366 -4.03 3.41 -1.62
CA THR A 366 -2.70 4.01 -1.71
C THR A 366 -1.83 3.41 -0.61
N ASP A 367 -0.60 3.88 -0.48
CA ASP A 367 0.39 3.28 0.40
C ASP A 367 1.21 4.38 1.11
N ILE A 368 1.67 4.13 2.33
CA ILE A 368 2.54 5.07 3.07
C ILE A 368 3.99 4.79 2.72
N MET A 369 4.72 5.84 2.33
CA MET A 369 6.14 5.78 1.96
C MET A 369 7.04 6.08 3.16
N TYR A 370 8.06 5.25 3.33
CA TYR A 370 9.07 5.36 4.35
C TYR A 370 10.47 5.41 3.75
N ARG A 371 11.41 6.03 4.46
CA ARG A 371 12.83 6.06 4.10
C ARG A 371 13.66 5.33 5.13
N GLU A 372 14.59 4.50 4.69
CA GLU A 372 15.54 3.82 5.59
C GLU A 372 16.51 4.84 6.19
N VAL A 373 16.69 4.79 7.51
CA VAL A 373 17.68 5.59 8.23
C VAL A 373 19.01 4.85 8.17
N LEU A 374 20.04 5.55 7.69
CA LEU A 374 21.41 5.06 7.64
C LEU A 374 22.22 5.72 8.76
N ASP A 375 23.13 4.96 9.38
CA ASP A 375 24.17 5.52 10.24
C ASP A 375 25.13 6.31 9.34
N GLU A 376 25.32 7.60 9.63
CA GLU A 376 26.36 8.36 8.93
C GLU A 376 27.73 7.88 9.41
N PRO A 377 28.68 7.61 8.50
CA PRO A 377 30.03 7.25 8.90
C PRO A 377 30.63 8.43 9.68
N GLU A 378 31.14 8.19 10.88
CA GLU A 378 31.92 9.18 11.62
C GLU A 378 33.03 9.70 10.70
N GLU A 379 32.97 10.99 10.36
CA GLU A 379 34.10 11.68 9.72
C GLU A 379 35.27 11.55 10.68
N LYS A 380 36.26 10.73 10.32
CA LYS A 380 37.52 10.73 11.03
C LYS A 380 38.13 12.10 10.82
N GLU A 381 38.18 12.91 11.87
CA GLU A 381 39.07 14.07 11.92
C GLU A 381 40.45 13.61 11.46
N VAL A 382 40.87 14.09 10.29
CA VAL A 382 42.25 13.96 9.85
C VAL A 382 43.04 14.86 10.79
N GLY A 383 43.50 14.30 11.90
CA GLY A 383 44.38 14.99 12.82
C GLY A 383 45.57 15.54 12.04
N GLU A 384 45.74 16.87 12.10
CA GLU A 384 46.95 17.55 11.66
C GLU A 384 48.14 17.01 12.49
N GLY A 385 48.79 15.97 11.97
CA GLY A 385 50.04 15.44 12.50
C GLY A 385 51.20 16.31 12.04
N ASN A 386 51.59 17.25 12.88
CA ASN A 386 52.76 18.10 12.69
C ASN A 386 54.08 17.31 12.83
N GLU A 387 54.98 17.58 11.88
CA GLU A 387 56.44 17.43 11.80
C GLU A 387 57.31 16.55 12.75
N GLN A 388 58.28 15.88 12.11
CA GLN A 388 59.68 15.60 12.51
C GLN A 388 60.05 14.39 13.40
N ALA A 389 60.67 13.38 12.77
CA ALA A 389 61.82 12.54 13.21
C ALA A 389 62.08 11.52 12.07
N GLU A 390 63.26 11.17 11.56
CA GLU A 390 64.66 11.36 11.91
C GLU A 390 65.52 11.07 10.65
N LYS A 391 66.67 11.74 10.53
CA LYS A 391 67.74 11.45 9.55
C LYS A 391 68.75 10.46 10.13
N LYS A 392 69.36 9.66 9.23
CA LYS A 392 70.70 9.03 9.21
C LYS A 392 70.60 7.51 8.97
N ALA A 393 71.46 6.84 8.24
CA ALA A 393 72.53 7.12 7.27
C ALA A 393 72.92 5.74 6.70
N ASP A 394 73.38 5.66 5.46
CA ASP A 394 74.63 4.95 5.13
C ASP A 394 74.98 5.10 3.64
N ASP A 395 76.22 5.55 3.44
CA ASP A 395 76.95 5.62 2.19
C ASP A 395 77.37 4.22 1.74
N ASP A 396 77.30 3.90 0.43
CA ASP A 396 78.49 3.44 -0.30
C ASP A 396 78.29 3.53 -1.83
N LYS A 397 79.42 3.66 -2.53
CA LYS A 397 79.60 4.24 -3.86
C LYS A 397 79.78 3.15 -4.96
N PRO A 398 80.23 3.46 -6.20
CA PRO A 398 79.48 3.32 -7.46
C PRO A 398 79.97 2.20 -8.38
N LEU A 399 79.28 1.91 -9.50
CA LEU A 399 79.90 1.40 -10.73
C LEU A 399 79.11 1.81 -11.99
N LYS A 400 79.88 2.06 -13.05
CA LYS A 400 79.57 2.68 -14.34
C LYS A 400 78.95 1.73 -15.38
N GLU A 401 78.28 2.37 -16.35
CA GLU A 401 78.27 2.14 -17.81
C GLU A 401 78.12 0.71 -18.34
N GLU A 402 77.12 0.48 -19.19
CA GLU A 402 77.38 0.13 -20.58
C GLU A 402 76.20 0.48 -21.51
N ASP A 403 76.59 0.80 -22.73
CA ASP A 403 75.92 1.46 -23.84
C ASP A 403 75.45 0.43 -24.89
N ASP A 404 74.75 0.95 -25.89
CA ASP A 404 74.65 0.49 -27.29
C ASP A 404 73.50 -0.40 -27.77
N GLY A 405 72.73 0.23 -28.67
CA GLY A 405 72.47 -0.28 -30.02
C GLY A 405 70.99 -0.59 -30.31
N LYS A 406 70.32 -0.01 -31.30
CA LYS A 406 70.74 0.81 -32.46
C LYS A 406 69.52 1.51 -33.05
#